data_AF-A0AAE4GDS5-F1
#
_entry.id   AF-A0AAE4GDS5-F1
#
_cell.length_a   1.000
_cell.length_b   1.000
_cell.length_c   1.000
_cell.angle_alpha   90.00
_cell.angle_beta   90.00
_cell.angle_gamma   90.00
#
_symmetry.space_group_name_H-M   'P 1'
#
loop_
_entity.id
_entity.type
_entity.pdbx_description
1 polymer ?
#
loop_
_entity_poly.entity_id
_entity_poly.type
_entity_poly.pdbx_seq_one_letter_code
_entity_poly.pdbx_strand_id
1 'polypeptide(L)'
;MTNWSLYFDTPHHAGANPRALAIIIRENKIHAIKVWHFEKLKKDQKPKHIYRGKLIENIGLGDLVKDLLPYTRLQYDEAEECFYTDENYGGLEVTGYGDLEDHPDQEIMALTVISKSAYMEDIGAN
;
A
#
# COMPACT_ATOMS: atom_id res chain seq x y z
N MET A 1 8.22 11.20 26.62
CA MET A 1 7.79 12.02 25.48
C MET A 1 9.00 12.21 24.58
N THR A 2 8.95 11.72 23.35
CA THR A 2 10.06 11.82 22.40
C THR A 2 9.89 13.11 21.60
N ASN A 3 10.79 14.08 21.79
CA ASN A 3 10.85 15.36 21.07
C ASN A 3 11.35 15.19 19.63
N TRP A 4 10.68 14.37 18.83
CA TRP A 4 11.12 14.05 17.46
C TRP A 4 10.35 14.93 16.48
N SER A 5 11.06 15.87 15.86
CA SER A 5 10.60 16.59 14.68
C SER A 5 11.15 15.87 13.45
N LEU A 6 10.31 15.08 12.79
CA LEU A 6 10.63 14.53 11.47
C LEU A 6 10.52 15.65 10.43
N TYR A 7 11.66 16.17 10.01
CA TYR A 7 11.77 17.09 8.88
C TYR A 7 12.60 16.42 7.80
N PHE A 8 12.04 16.23 6.61
CA PHE A 8 12.73 15.66 5.46
C PHE A 8 12.30 16.41 4.20
N ASP A 9 13.29 16.94 3.48
CA ASP A 9 13.15 17.68 2.23
C ASP A 9 13.73 16.82 1.09
N THR A 10 13.01 16.69 -0.02
CA THR A 10 13.44 15.97 -1.23
C THR A 10 13.44 16.93 -2.42
N PRO A 11 14.31 17.95 -2.43
CA PRO A 11 14.23 19.08 -3.36
C PRO A 11 14.51 18.69 -4.82
N HIS A 12 15.02 17.48 -5.07
CA HIS A 12 15.32 16.97 -6.40
C HIS A 12 14.29 15.97 -6.95
N HIS A 13 13.27 15.60 -6.16
CA HIS A 13 12.23 14.65 -6.56
C HIS A 13 10.86 15.18 -6.14
N ALA A 14 10.33 16.11 -6.94
CA ALA A 14 8.97 16.61 -6.81
C ALA A 14 7.98 15.46 -7.13
N GLY A 15 7.63 14.66 -6.12
CA GLY A 15 6.80 13.46 -6.26
C GLY A 15 7.19 12.33 -5.31
N ALA A 16 8.42 12.35 -4.77
CA ALA A 16 8.80 11.42 -3.71
C ALA A 16 7.98 11.74 -2.44
N ASN A 17 7.24 10.76 -1.93
CA ASN A 17 6.59 10.86 -0.63
C ASN A 17 7.47 10.13 0.41
N PRO A 18 8.35 10.85 1.14
CA PRO A 18 9.34 10.23 2.02
C PRO A 18 8.76 9.79 3.38
N ARG A 19 7.44 9.84 3.56
CA ARG A 19 6.79 9.56 4.84
C ARG A 19 6.63 8.06 4.99
N ALA A 20 6.98 7.50 6.15
CA ALA A 20 6.66 6.10 6.46
C ALA A 20 5.15 5.91 6.72
N LEU A 21 4.44 6.99 7.05
CA LEU A 21 3.00 7.03 7.33
C LEU A 21 2.42 8.36 6.86
N ALA A 22 1.34 8.32 6.07
CA ALA A 22 0.52 9.48 5.74
C ALA A 22 -0.92 9.21 6.14
N ILE A 23 -1.54 10.17 6.83
CA ILE A 23 -2.96 10.17 7.14
C ILE A 23 -3.59 11.32 6.36
N ILE A 24 -4.46 10.99 5.42
CA ILE A 24 -5.17 11.96 4.58
C ILE A 24 -6.52 12.21 5.22
N ILE A 25 -6.78 13.45 5.61
CA ILE A 25 -8.03 13.88 6.24
C ILE A 25 -8.81 14.74 5.25
N ARG A 26 -10.08 14.42 5.00
CA ARG A 26 -11.03 15.22 4.22
C ARG A 26 -12.31 15.39 5.03
N GLU A 27 -12.88 16.60 5.04
CA GLU A 27 -14.13 16.89 5.78
C GLU A 27 -14.09 16.45 7.27
N ASN A 28 -12.95 16.64 7.93
CA ASN A 28 -12.69 16.18 9.30
C ASN A 28 -12.81 14.65 9.52
N LYS A 29 -12.78 13.85 8.46
CA LYS A 29 -12.75 12.38 8.49
C LYS A 29 -11.44 11.85 7.91
N ILE A 30 -10.94 10.74 8.45
CA ILE A 30 -9.82 10.03 7.84
C ILE A 30 -10.31 9.43 6.52
N HIS A 31 -9.73 9.89 5.42
CA HIS A 31 -10.05 9.46 4.07
C HIS A 31 -9.14 8.33 3.60
N ALA A 32 -7.86 8.39 3.95
CA ALA A 32 -6.90 7.33 3.67
C ALA A 32 -5.77 7.31 4.70
N ILE A 33 -5.23 6.13 4.94
CA ILE A 33 -3.97 5.93 5.68
C ILE A 33 -3.05 5.15 4.74
N LYS A 34 -1.90 5.74 4.41
CA LYS A 34 -0.89 5.13 3.56
C LYS A 34 0.37 4.89 4.36
N VAL A 35 0.92 3.69 4.27
CA VAL A 35 2.19 3.32 4.90
C VAL A 35 3.14 2.78 3.85
N TRP A 36 4.37 3.26 3.86
CA TRP A 36 5.42 2.81 2.96
C TRP A 36 6.50 2.02 3.68
N HIS A 37 7.01 1.01 2.99
CA HIS A 37 8.14 0.21 3.40
C HIS A 37 9.47 0.85 2.95
N PHE A 38 9.88 1.96 3.59
CA PHE A 38 11.19 2.57 3.33
C PHE A 38 12.19 2.24 4.45
N GLU A 39 12.98 1.18 4.25
CA GLU A 39 14.24 0.98 4.98
C GLU A 39 15.38 0.82 3.96
N LYS A 40 16.43 1.64 4.07
CA LYS A 40 17.60 1.51 3.20
C LYS A 40 18.42 0.30 3.64
N LEU A 41 18.21 -0.83 2.98
CA LEU A 41 18.82 -2.11 3.32
C LEU A 41 20.04 -2.39 2.44
N LYS A 42 21.06 -3.03 3.00
CA LYS A 42 22.07 -3.71 2.19
C LYS A 42 21.46 -5.00 1.64
N LYS A 43 22.08 -5.53 0.57
CA LYS A 43 21.73 -6.85 0.03
C LYS A 43 21.63 -7.88 1.18
N ASP A 44 20.55 -8.66 1.17
CA ASP A 44 20.22 -9.72 2.15
C ASP A 44 19.86 -9.25 3.57
N GLN A 45 19.69 -7.95 3.80
CA GLN A 45 19.16 -7.45 5.07
C GLN A 45 17.63 -7.44 5.04
N LYS A 46 17.03 -7.79 6.18
CA LYS A 46 15.60 -7.61 6.42
C LYS A 46 15.35 -6.32 7.19
N PRO A 47 14.26 -5.62 6.88
CA PRO A 47 13.82 -4.42 7.60
C PRO A 47 13.53 -4.75 9.06
N LYS A 48 13.96 -3.89 9.98
CA LYS A 48 13.82 -4.07 11.44
C LYS A 48 13.04 -2.96 12.12
N HIS A 49 12.94 -1.78 11.51
CA HIS A 49 12.41 -0.58 12.17
C HIS A 49 11.20 0.02 11.45
N ILE A 50 10.55 -0.75 10.59
CA ILE A 50 9.36 -0.33 9.85
C ILE A 50 8.08 -0.71 10.60
N TYR A 51 7.04 0.10 10.43
CA TYR A 51 5.69 -0.33 10.78
C TYR A 51 5.29 -1.44 9.81
N ARG A 52 5.06 -2.66 10.32
CA ARG A 52 4.65 -3.82 9.52
C ARG A 52 3.15 -4.04 9.59
N GLY A 53 2.37 -2.97 9.75
CA GLY A 53 0.92 -3.01 9.97
C GLY A 53 0.26 -4.14 9.21
N LYS A 54 -0.41 -5.02 9.94
CA LYS A 54 -0.98 -6.25 9.40
C LYS A 54 -2.48 -6.10 9.22
N LEU A 55 -2.98 -6.68 8.14
CA LEU A 55 -4.38 -6.95 7.89
C LEU A 55 -4.88 -8.04 8.84
N ILE A 56 -6.19 -8.27 8.88
CA ILE A 56 -6.80 -9.23 9.83
C ILE A 56 -6.31 -10.67 9.61
N GLU A 57 -5.86 -10.97 8.38
CA GLU A 57 -5.25 -12.23 7.96
C GLU A 57 -3.76 -12.36 8.33
N ASN A 58 -3.22 -11.41 9.11
CA ASN A 58 -1.82 -11.38 9.53
C ASN A 58 -0.82 -11.18 8.36
N ILE A 59 -1.30 -10.64 7.23
CA ILE A 59 -0.54 -10.21 6.05
C ILE A 59 -0.22 -8.73 6.16
N GLY A 60 1.00 -8.30 5.82
CA GLY A 60 1.37 -6.90 5.84
C GLY A 60 2.58 -6.57 4.98
N LEU A 61 3.22 -5.44 5.30
CA LEU A 61 4.37 -4.95 4.53
C LEU A 61 5.55 -5.94 4.55
N GLY A 62 6.06 -6.26 3.35
CA GLY A 62 7.12 -7.23 3.10
C GLY A 62 6.66 -8.69 2.99
N ASP A 63 5.36 -8.98 3.11
CA ASP A 63 4.78 -10.26 2.69
C ASP A 63 4.47 -10.23 1.17
N LEU A 64 4.10 -11.36 0.57
CA LEU A 64 3.87 -11.41 -0.88
C LEU A 64 2.47 -10.90 -1.24
N VAL A 65 2.34 -10.16 -2.35
CA VAL A 65 1.03 -9.68 -2.82
C VAL A 65 0.08 -10.86 -3.07
N LYS A 66 0.59 -11.98 -3.60
CA LYS A 66 -0.22 -13.20 -3.83
C LYS A 66 -0.82 -13.81 -2.57
N ASP A 67 -0.30 -13.50 -1.38
CA ASP A 67 -0.83 -14.02 -0.12
C ASP A 67 -2.25 -13.47 0.17
N LEU A 68 -2.68 -12.40 -0.51
CA LEU A 68 -4.03 -11.82 -0.42
C LEU A 68 -5.07 -12.58 -1.25
N LEU A 69 -4.66 -13.34 -2.28
CA LEU A 69 -5.57 -14.02 -3.22
C LEU A 69 -6.58 -14.99 -2.56
N PRO A 70 -6.27 -15.67 -1.43
CA PRO A 70 -7.26 -16.49 -0.72
C PRO A 70 -8.42 -15.69 -0.10
N TYR A 71 -8.27 -14.38 0.06
CA TYR A 71 -9.17 -13.53 0.85
C TYR A 71 -9.90 -12.47 0.03
N THR A 72 -9.36 -12.11 -1.14
CA THR A 72 -9.92 -11.11 -2.04
C THR A 72 -9.48 -11.37 -3.47
N ARG A 73 -10.25 -10.86 -4.43
CA ARG A 73 -9.73 -10.65 -5.80
C ARG A 73 -8.80 -9.44 -5.81
N LEU A 74 -7.80 -9.48 -6.69
CA LEU A 74 -6.88 -8.36 -6.93
C LEU A 74 -7.00 -7.96 -8.40
N GLN A 75 -7.34 -6.70 -8.64
CA GLN A 75 -7.32 -6.09 -9.97
C GLN A 75 -6.08 -5.20 -10.07
N TYR A 76 -5.17 -5.51 -10.98
CA TYR A 76 -4.03 -4.65 -11.27
C TYR A 76 -4.48 -3.46 -12.12
N ASP A 77 -3.98 -2.28 -11.77
CA ASP A 77 -4.04 -1.05 -12.54
C ASP A 77 -2.61 -0.71 -13.00
N GLU A 78 -2.38 -0.81 -14.30
CA GLU A 78 -1.08 -0.50 -14.91
C GLU A 78 -0.73 0.99 -14.85
N ALA A 79 -1.73 1.88 -14.92
CA ALA A 79 -1.51 3.33 -14.91
C ALA A 79 -1.08 3.83 -13.53
N GLU A 80 -1.63 3.24 -12.47
CA GLU A 80 -1.33 3.59 -11.07
C GLU A 80 -0.34 2.62 -10.40
N GLU A 81 0.11 1.59 -11.13
CA GLU A 81 1.01 0.53 -10.66
C GLU A 81 0.59 -0.07 -9.30
N CYS A 82 -0.70 -0.41 -9.17
CA CYS A 82 -1.24 -0.93 -7.92
C CYS A 82 -2.36 -1.96 -8.11
N PHE A 83 -2.56 -2.79 -7.09
CA PHE A 83 -3.67 -3.72 -7.01
C PHE A 83 -4.77 -3.17 -6.12
N TYR A 84 -6.01 -3.34 -6.58
CA TYR A 84 -7.19 -3.04 -5.80
C TYR A 84 -7.90 -4.32 -5.36
N THR A 85 -8.28 -4.37 -4.09
CA THR A 85 -9.12 -5.44 -3.55
C THR A 85 -10.57 -5.26 -3.96
N ASP A 86 -11.34 -6.35 -3.90
CA ASP A 86 -12.79 -6.27 -4.11
C ASP A 86 -13.52 -5.57 -2.95
N GLU A 87 -14.81 -5.31 -3.15
CA GLU A 87 -15.67 -4.58 -2.22
C GLU A 87 -15.92 -5.29 -0.90
N ASN A 88 -15.81 -6.62 -0.85
CA ASN A 88 -16.04 -7.39 0.36
C ASN A 88 -14.84 -7.33 1.31
N TYR A 89 -13.66 -7.03 0.78
CA TYR A 89 -12.41 -6.95 1.56
C TYR A 89 -12.19 -5.59 2.26
N GLY A 90 -13.04 -4.60 2.00
CA GLY A 90 -13.03 -3.32 2.74
C GLY A 90 -12.17 -2.21 2.14
N GLY A 91 -11.85 -2.27 0.84
CA GLY A 91 -11.20 -1.20 0.10
C GLY A 91 -9.73 -1.01 0.45
N LEU A 92 -8.87 -1.81 -0.19
CA LEU A 92 -7.42 -1.76 -0.02
C LEU A 92 -6.75 -1.61 -1.38
N GLU A 93 -5.80 -0.67 -1.45
CA GLU A 93 -4.84 -0.53 -2.53
C GLU A 93 -3.48 -1.07 -2.05
N VAL A 94 -2.84 -1.86 -2.90
CA VAL A 94 -1.53 -2.48 -2.66
C VAL A 94 -0.60 -2.05 -3.78
N THR A 95 0.51 -1.38 -3.47
CA THR A 95 1.47 -1.02 -4.52
C THR A 95 2.07 -2.29 -5.15
N GLY A 96 2.08 -2.33 -6.48
CA GLY A 96 2.66 -3.39 -7.29
C GLY A 96 3.66 -2.83 -8.29
N TYR A 97 4.18 -3.70 -9.17
CA TYR A 97 5.02 -3.28 -10.29
C TYR A 97 4.77 -4.11 -11.57
N GLY A 98 3.59 -4.73 -11.66
CA GLY A 98 3.13 -5.53 -12.79
C GLY A 98 2.19 -6.65 -12.34
N ASP A 99 1.52 -7.31 -13.27
CA ASP A 99 0.58 -8.39 -12.97
C ASP A 99 1.23 -9.56 -12.22
N LEU A 100 0.43 -10.27 -11.41
CA LEU A 100 0.91 -11.43 -10.64
C LEU A 100 1.29 -12.62 -11.52
N GLU A 101 0.82 -12.68 -12.77
CA GLU A 101 1.22 -13.70 -13.73
C GLU A 101 2.70 -13.55 -14.12
N ASP A 102 3.14 -12.32 -14.35
CA ASP A 102 4.53 -12.00 -14.73
C ASP A 102 5.45 -11.81 -13.51
N HIS A 103 4.90 -11.31 -12.40
CA HIS A 103 5.63 -10.98 -11.18
C HIS A 103 4.98 -11.61 -9.93
N PRO A 104 5.01 -12.94 -9.79
CA PRO A 104 4.28 -13.66 -8.72
C PRO A 104 4.88 -13.48 -7.32
N ASP A 105 6.15 -13.07 -7.22
CA ASP A 105 6.88 -12.96 -5.96
C ASP A 105 7.09 -11.50 -5.52
N GLN A 106 6.28 -10.58 -6.04
CA GLN A 106 6.33 -9.19 -5.62
C GLN A 106 5.89 -9.00 -4.17
N GLU A 107 6.67 -8.21 -3.43
CA GLU A 107 6.42 -7.90 -2.03
C GLU A 107 5.49 -6.69 -1.87
N ILE A 108 4.66 -6.72 -0.83
CA ILE A 108 3.80 -5.60 -0.44
C ILE A 108 4.68 -4.45 0.05
N MET A 109 4.88 -3.45 -0.82
CA MET A 109 5.72 -2.27 -0.52
C MET A 109 4.95 -1.09 0.09
N ALA A 110 3.66 -0.99 -0.21
CA ALA A 110 2.78 -0.05 0.45
C ALA A 110 1.35 -0.59 0.49
N LEU A 111 0.64 -0.20 1.53
CA LEU A 111 -0.79 -0.46 1.73
C LEU A 111 -1.49 0.88 1.93
N THR A 112 -2.61 1.06 1.24
CA THR A 112 -3.49 2.21 1.38
C THR A 112 -4.91 1.74 1.62
N VAL A 113 -5.50 2.07 2.77
CA VAL A 113 -6.94 1.89 2.98
C VAL A 113 -7.67 3.00 2.23
N ILE A 114 -8.61 2.64 1.37
CA ILE A 114 -9.38 3.55 0.53
C ILE A 114 -10.88 3.35 0.77
N SER A 115 -11.66 4.42 0.73
CA SER A 115 -13.11 4.35 0.98
C SER A 115 -13.90 3.67 -0.14
N LYS A 116 -13.37 3.69 -1.37
CA LYS A 116 -13.93 3.05 -2.58
C LYS A 116 -12.82 2.96 -3.62
N SER A 117 -12.64 1.79 -4.26
CA SER A 117 -11.73 1.66 -5.41
C SER A 117 -12.35 2.28 -6.67
N ALA A 118 -11.53 2.86 -7.54
CA ALA A 118 -11.97 3.36 -8.85
C ALA A 118 -12.60 2.25 -9.72
N TYR A 119 -12.23 0.99 -9.48
CA TYR A 119 -12.77 -0.19 -10.17
C TYR A 119 -14.06 -0.76 -9.56
N MET A 120 -14.54 -0.22 -8.44
CA MET A 120 -15.82 -0.64 -7.85
C MET A 120 -17.05 -0.09 -8.60
N GLU A 121 -16.87 0.74 -9.64
CA GLU A 121 -17.99 1.33 -10.39
C GLU A 121 -18.39 0.51 -11.63
N ASP A 122 -17.55 -0.39 -12.12
CA ASP A 122 -17.79 -1.10 -13.40
C ASP A 122 -18.48 -2.48 -13.29
N ILE A 123 -18.80 -2.95 -12.09
CA ILE A 123 -19.49 -4.25 -11.89
C ILE A 123 -21.03 -4.10 -11.83
N GLY A 124 -21.54 -2.87 -11.92
CA GLY A 124 -22.98 -2.55 -11.84
C GLY A 124 -23.64 -2.17 -13.17
N ALA A 125 -22.90 -2.17 -14.28
CA ALA A 125 -23.40 -1.79 -15.60
C ALA A 125 -23.26 -2.94 -16.60
N ASN A 126 -24.06 -4.00 -16.41
CA ASN A 126 -24.56 -4.88 -17.48
C ASN A 126 -25.75 -5.71 -16.97
#